data_AF-A0A0C2ZFK7-F1
#
_entry.id   AF-A0A0C2ZFK7-F1
#
_cell.length_a   1.000
_cell.length_b   1.000
_cell.length_c   1.000
_cell.angle_alpha   90.00
_cell.angle_beta   90.00
_cell.angle_gamma   90.00
#
_symmetry.space_group_name_H-M   'P 1'
#
loop_
_entity.id
_entity.type
_entity.pdbx_description
1 polymer ?
#
loop_
_entity_poly.entity_id
_entity_poly.type
_entity_poly.pdbx_seq_one_letter_code
_entity_poly.pdbx_strand_id
1 'polypeptide(L)'
;VDAIVCIDACFTQKCRSGQQDDPINPTLSVFLRQEDVDAMEHEVEALRRVHSVRSTGNSRSMIETEDLCEQGMRVPVSVLDSCNESFTAADEKRQKIS
;
A
#
# COMPACT_ATOMS: atom_id res chain seq x y z
N VAL A 1 30.22 -44.90 4.22
CA VAL A 1 29.84 -44.02 3.10
C VAL A 1 28.36 -43.79 3.22
N ASP A 2 27.96 -42.63 3.73
CA ASP A 2 26.55 -42.25 3.78
C ASP A 2 26.22 -41.51 2.49
N ALA A 3 25.34 -42.12 1.69
CA ALA A 3 24.86 -41.54 0.44
C ALA A 3 23.43 -41.07 0.66
N ILE A 4 23.20 -39.76 0.56
CA ILE A 4 21.84 -39.22 0.46
C ILE A 4 21.42 -39.45 -0.99
N VAL A 5 20.60 -40.48 -1.20
CA VAL A 5 19.96 -40.73 -2.50
C VAL A 5 19.01 -39.57 -2.74
N CYS A 6 19.21 -38.84 -3.85
CA CYS A 6 18.28 -37.82 -4.31
C CYS A 6 16.94 -38.49 -4.63
N ILE A 7 16.01 -38.49 -3.68
CA ILE A 7 14.62 -38.77 -3.96
C ILE A 7 14.16 -37.58 -4.80
N ASP A 8 14.04 -37.79 -6.10
CA ASP A 8 13.31 -36.89 -6.97
C ASP A 8 11.86 -36.89 -6.49
N ALA A 9 11.56 -35.97 -5.56
CA ALA A 9 10.20 -35.64 -5.19
C ALA A 9 9.61 -34.90 -6.38
N CYS A 10 9.28 -35.66 -7.43
CA CYS A 10 8.35 -35.29 -8.46
C CYS A 10 7.04 -34.93 -7.76
N PHE A 11 6.96 -33.71 -7.25
CA PHE A 11 5.76 -33.12 -6.66
C PHE A 11 4.84 -32.80 -7.83
N THR A 12 4.32 -33.87 -8.43
CA THR A 12 3.28 -33.77 -9.42
C THR A 12 2.05 -33.34 -8.65
N GLN A 13 1.78 -32.04 -8.71
CA GLN A 13 0.55 -31.48 -8.20
C GLN A 13 -0.59 -32.25 -8.85
N LYS A 14 -1.37 -32.98 -8.04
CA LYS A 14 -2.48 -33.81 -8.52
C LYS A 14 -3.45 -32.91 -9.27
N CYS A 15 -3.40 -32.93 -10.60
CA CYS A 15 -4.43 -32.33 -11.43
C CYS A 15 -5.75 -33.06 -11.11
N ARG A 16 -6.61 -32.44 -10.31
CA ARG A 16 -7.94 -32.98 -10.01
C ARG A 16 -8.71 -32.89 -11.32
N SER A 17 -8.87 -34.00 -12.02
CA SER A 17 -9.72 -34.13 -13.21
C SER A 17 -11.22 -34.17 -12.85
N GLY A 18 -11.62 -33.33 -11.90
CA GLY A 18 -13.00 -33.14 -11.51
C GLY A 18 -13.31 -31.67 -11.70
N GLN A 19 -14.44 -31.38 -12.33
CA GLN A 19 -14.98 -30.03 -12.46
C GLN A 19 -14.96 -29.39 -11.07
N GLN A 20 -14.03 -28.46 -10.86
CA GLN A 20 -14.07 -27.56 -9.71
C GLN A 20 -15.14 -26.54 -10.10
N ASP A 21 -16.40 -26.93 -9.98
CA ASP A 21 -17.48 -25.95 -10.06
C ASP A 21 -17.29 -25.06 -8.85
N ASP A 22 -16.84 -23.84 -9.10
CA ASP A 22 -16.82 -22.82 -8.06
C ASP A 22 -18.21 -22.74 -7.44
N PRO A 23 -18.31 -22.63 -6.10
CA PRO A 23 -19.60 -22.54 -5.45
C PRO A 23 -20.39 -21.38 -6.04
N ILE A 24 -21.67 -21.64 -6.33
CA ILE A 24 -22.59 -20.62 -6.86
C ILE A 24 -22.55 -19.44 -5.90
N ASN A 25 -22.28 -18.25 -6.44
CA ASN A 25 -22.26 -17.04 -5.65
C ASN A 25 -23.63 -16.88 -4.95
N PRO A 26 -23.69 -16.84 -3.62
CA PRO A 26 -24.96 -16.69 -2.89
C PRO A 26 -25.57 -15.29 -3.05
N THR A 27 -24.84 -14.31 -3.60
CA THR A 27 -25.35 -12.97 -3.85
C THR A 27 -25.91 -12.83 -5.27
N LEU A 28 -26.87 -11.91 -5.43
CA LEU A 28 -27.46 -11.59 -6.74
C LEU A 28 -26.45 -10.95 -7.71
N SER A 29 -25.34 -10.42 -7.20
CA SER A 29 -24.29 -9.75 -7.97
C SER A 29 -22.94 -9.88 -7.26
N VAL A 30 -21.86 -10.00 -8.03
CA VAL A 30 -20.48 -9.88 -7.54
C VAL A 30 -20.05 -8.42 -7.34
N PHE A 31 -20.86 -7.46 -7.83
CA PHE A 31 -20.60 -6.04 -7.72
C PHE A 31 -21.45 -5.41 -6.63
N LEU A 32 -20.89 -4.39 -5.97
CA LEU A 32 -21.63 -3.49 -5.10
C LEU A 32 -22.68 -2.73 -5.92
N ARG A 33 -23.78 -2.33 -5.27
CA ARG A 33 -24.79 -1.49 -5.90
C ARG A 33 -24.23 -0.08 -6.03
N GLN A 34 -24.63 0.65 -7.07
CA GLN A 34 -24.15 2.01 -7.31
C GLN A 34 -24.43 2.93 -6.10
N GLU A 35 -25.58 2.76 -5.46
CA GLU A 35 -25.95 3.50 -4.24
C GLU A 35 -24.94 3.33 -3.08
N ASP A 36 -24.38 2.13 -2.93
CA ASP A 36 -23.42 1.82 -1.86
C ASP A 36 -22.04 2.43 -2.19
N VAL A 37 -21.68 2.46 -3.48
CA VAL A 37 -20.45 3.10 -3.98
C VAL A 37 -20.53 4.61 -3.77
N ASP A 38 -21.63 5.25 -4.20
CA ASP A 38 -21.83 6.69 -4.10
C ASP A 38 -21.83 7.15 -2.63
N ALA A 39 -22.45 6.38 -1.74
CA ALA A 39 -22.47 6.67 -0.29
C ALA A 39 -21.06 6.64 0.30
N MET A 40 -20.24 5.64 -0.07
CA MET A 40 -18.87 5.50 0.41
C MET A 40 -17.97 6.62 -0.12
N GLU A 41 -18.11 6.99 -1.39
CA GLU A 41 -17.36 8.10 -1.98
C GLU A 41 -17.67 9.41 -1.26
N HIS A 42 -18.95 9.69 -0.98
CA HIS A 42 -19.36 10.88 -0.24
C HIS A 42 -18.80 10.90 1.20
N GLU A 43 -18.81 9.76 1.90
CA GLU A 43 -18.23 9.65 3.25
C GLU A 43 -16.73 9.95 3.23
N VAL A 44 -15.98 9.33 2.31
CA VAL A 44 -14.54 9.56 2.15
C VAL A 44 -14.25 11.03 1.83
N GLU A 45 -15.03 11.64 0.95
CA GLU A 45 -14.87 13.05 0.60
C GLU A 45 -15.13 13.97 1.82
N ALA A 46 -16.16 13.68 2.61
CA ALA A 46 -16.46 14.41 3.84
C ALA A 46 -15.31 14.31 4.87
N LEU A 47 -14.75 13.11 5.06
CA LEU A 47 -13.62 12.89 5.96
C LEU A 47 -12.35 13.60 5.48
N ARG A 48 -12.08 13.61 4.17
CA ARG A 48 -10.95 14.36 3.59
C ARG A 48 -11.07 15.86 3.84
N ARG A 49 -12.27 16.43 3.66
CA ARG A 49 -12.54 17.84 3.96
C ARG A 49 -12.29 18.16 5.44
N VAL A 50 -12.79 17.32 6.35
CA VAL A 50 -12.59 17.50 7.80
C VAL A 50 -11.12 17.37 8.20
N HIS A 51 -10.38 16.44 7.58
CA HIS A 51 -8.96 16.27 7.86
C HIS A 51 -8.12 17.48 7.38
N SER A 52 -8.44 18.04 6.20
CA SER A 52 -7.83 19.28 5.72
C SER A 52 -8.07 20.45 6.68
N VAL A 53 -9.28 20.58 7.24
CA VAL A 53 -9.62 21.65 8.19
C VAL A 53 -9.06 21.41 9.60
N ARG A 54 -8.80 20.16 10.02
CA ARG A 54 -8.21 19.84 11.33
C ARG A 54 -6.68 19.90 11.35
N SER A 55 -6.02 19.70 10.21
CA SER A 55 -4.56 19.82 10.10
C SER A 55 -4.04 21.25 10.35
N THR A 56 -4.86 22.28 10.18
CA THR A 56 -4.48 23.68 10.46
C THR A 56 -4.41 24.02 11.96
N GLY A 57 -4.86 23.13 12.85
CA GLY A 57 -5.06 23.46 14.26
C GLY A 57 -3.98 23.04 15.26
N ASN A 58 -3.13 22.04 14.98
CA ASN A 58 -2.33 21.45 16.07
C ASN A 58 -0.98 20.80 15.70
N SER A 59 -0.20 21.43 14.83
CA SER A 59 1.21 21.06 14.68
C SER A 59 2.04 22.30 14.44
N ARG A 60 2.92 22.59 15.42
CA ARG A 60 3.91 23.65 15.36
C ARG A 60 4.75 23.47 14.08
N SER A 61 4.75 24.50 13.24
CA SER A 61 5.79 24.78 12.25
C SER A 61 6.08 23.67 11.24
N MET A 62 5.30 23.59 10.17
CA MET A 62 5.88 23.55 8.83
C MET A 62 4.97 24.35 7.89
N ILE A 63 5.62 25.10 7.02
CA ILE A 63 5.05 26.08 6.13
C ILE A 63 3.98 25.38 5.27
N GLU A 64 2.74 25.86 5.31
CA GLU A 64 1.73 25.60 4.27
C GLU A 64 2.20 26.26 2.97
N THR A 65 3.26 25.71 2.39
CA THR A 65 3.39 25.67 0.95
C THR A 65 2.51 24.52 0.54
N GLU A 66 1.61 24.75 -0.42
CA GLU A 66 0.99 23.65 -1.16
C GLU A 66 2.11 22.64 -1.44
N ASP A 67 2.00 21.42 -0.92
CA ASP A 67 3.05 20.41 -1.06
C ASP A 67 3.01 19.90 -2.49
N LEU A 68 3.54 20.75 -3.38
CA LEU A 68 3.48 20.58 -4.81
C LEU A 68 4.33 19.38 -5.18
N CYS A 69 3.86 18.61 -6.14
CA CYS A 69 4.70 17.64 -6.81
C CYS A 69 5.62 18.38 -7.78
N GLU A 70 6.91 18.04 -7.79
CA GLU A 70 7.82 18.57 -8.81
C GLU A 70 7.34 18.19 -10.21
N GLN A 71 7.69 19.00 -11.20
CA GLN A 71 7.23 18.78 -12.57
C GLN A 71 7.72 17.43 -13.11
N GLY A 72 6.78 16.55 -13.46
CA GLY A 72 7.06 15.18 -13.92
C GLY A 72 7.06 14.12 -12.82
N MET A 73 6.93 14.52 -11.56
CA MET A 73 6.85 13.61 -10.42
C MET A 73 5.40 13.47 -9.94
N ARG A 74 5.06 12.28 -9.43
CA ARG A 74 3.75 11.98 -8.82
C ARG A 74 3.81 12.00 -7.29
N VAL A 75 4.95 12.37 -6.73
CA VAL A 75 5.24 12.32 -5.30
C VAL A 75 5.46 13.75 -4.82
N PRO A 76 4.82 14.17 -3.71
CA PRO A 76 5.02 15.50 -3.14
C PRO A 76 6.46 15.72 -2.67
N VAL A 77 6.91 16.97 -2.71
CA VAL A 77 8.27 17.36 -2.32
C VAL A 77 8.57 16.96 -0.86
N SER A 78 7.61 17.12 0.05
CA SER A 78 7.82 16.79 1.46
C SER A 78 8.18 15.32 1.71
N VAL A 79 7.66 14.41 0.89
CA VAL A 79 7.96 12.98 0.99
C VAL A 79 9.41 12.72 0.54
N LEU A 80 9.88 13.41 -0.49
CA LEU A 80 11.26 13.32 -0.95
C LEU A 80 12.22 13.86 0.10
N ASP A 81 11.89 14.99 0.73
CA ASP A 81 12.69 15.59 1.81
C ASP A 81 12.79 14.65 3.01
N SER A 82 11.67 14.08 3.46
CA SER A 82 11.65 13.10 4.57
C SER A 82 12.46 11.83 4.26
N CYS A 83 12.40 11.35 3.02
CA CYS A 83 13.23 10.23 2.57
C CYS A 83 14.72 10.58 2.58
N ASN A 84 15.08 11.78 2.13
CA ASN A 84 16.46 12.26 2.13
C ASN A 84 17.01 12.38 3.56
N GLU A 85 16.24 12.96 4.49
CA GLU A 85 16.60 13.03 5.90
C GLU A 85 16.83 11.63 6.51
N SER A 86 15.93 10.69 6.21
CA SER A 86 16.05 9.29 6.66
C SER A 86 17.31 8.61 6.11
N PHE A 87 17.65 8.86 4.84
CA PHE A 87 18.84 8.32 4.20
C PHE A 87 20.12 8.90 4.83
N THR A 88 20.19 10.22 5.03
CA THR A 88 21.33 10.89 5.68
C THR A 88 21.51 10.40 7.11
N ALA A 89 20.43 10.26 7.88
CA ALA A 89 20.50 9.75 9.25
C ALA A 89 20.99 8.29 9.32
N ALA A 90 20.64 7.48 8.33
CA ALA A 90 21.16 6.12 8.20
C ALA A 90 22.65 6.10 7.78
N ASP A 91 23.08 7.01 6.91
CA ASP A 91 24.48 7.08 6.47
C ASP A 91 25.42 7.60 7.58
N GLU A 92 24.98 8.55 8.40
CA GLU A 92 25.75 9.02 9.56
C GLU A 92 26.09 7.86 10.52
N LYS A 93 25.17 6.89 10.66
CA LYS A 93 25.39 5.68 11.45
C LYS A 93 26.41 4.73 10.82
N ARG A 94 26.64 4.78 9.50
CA ARG A 94 27.69 4.01 8.82
C ARG A 94 29.06 4.66 9.01
N GLN A 95 29.14 6.00 8.93
CA GLN A 95 30.41 6.73 9.08
C GLN A 95 30.97 6.68 10.51
N LYS A 96 30.11 6.58 11.53
CA LYS A 96 30.52 6.40 12.94
C LYS A 96 31.06 5.01 13.30
N ILE A 97 31.01 4.06 12.37
CA ILE A 97 31.45 2.65 12.57
C ILE A 97 32.75 2.35 11.79
N SER A 98 33.25 3.29 10.97
CA SER A 98 34.56 3.19 10.31
C SER A 98 35.65 3.91 11.08
#